data_AF-A0A9D0C8W2-F1
#
_entry.id   AF-A0A9D0C8W2-F1
#
_cell.length_a   1.000
_cell.length_b   1.000
_cell.length_c   1.000
_cell.angle_alpha   90.00
_cell.angle_beta   90.00
_cell.angle_gamma   90.00
#
_symmetry.space_group_name_H-M   'P 1'
#
loop_
_entity.id
_entity.type
_entity.pdbx_description
1 polymer ?
#
loop_
_entity_poly.entity_id
_entity_poly.type
_entity_poly.pdbx_seq_one_letter_code
_entity_poly.pdbx_strand_id
1 'polypeptide(L)'
;MVARHLGKKYKRYPSRWARLGEWLSGGRRILHEERWVLRDISFEVQSGEAVGIIGRNGAGKSTLLKLLTRTSVPTCGSMETRGRLSALLELGMGSHMDFSG
;
A
#
# COMPACT_ATOMS: atom_id res chain seq x y z
N MET A 1 9.53 -14.84 1.35
CA MET A 1 9.07 -13.64 0.61
C MET A 1 10.23 -12.68 0.51
N VAL A 2 10.45 -12.05 -0.63
CA VAL A 2 11.55 -11.10 -0.85
C VAL A 2 10.98 -9.80 -1.41
N ALA A 3 11.32 -8.67 -0.78
CA ALA A 3 11.00 -7.32 -1.27
C ALA A 3 12.30 -6.56 -1.54
N ARG A 4 12.39 -5.92 -2.71
CA ARG A 4 13.59 -5.19 -3.15
C ARG A 4 13.22 -3.76 -3.55
N HIS A 5 13.83 -2.78 -2.88
CA HIS A 5 13.71 -1.35 -3.16
C HIS A 5 12.25 -0.86 -3.30
N LEU A 6 11.36 -1.42 -2.48
CA LEU A 6 9.93 -1.19 -2.56
C LEU A 6 9.62 0.26 -2.20
N GLY A 7 8.91 0.95 -3.08
CA GLY A 7 8.50 2.32 -2.87
C GLY A 7 7.04 2.55 -3.22
N LYS A 8 6.39 3.46 -2.49
CA LYS A 8 5.03 3.90 -2.75
C LYS A 8 4.91 5.40 -2.52
N LYS A 9 4.52 6.11 -3.59
CA LYS A 9 4.13 7.51 -3.55
C LYS A 9 2.64 7.67 -3.86
N TYR A 10 2.05 8.72 -3.32
CA TYR A 10 0.68 9.12 -3.62
C TYR A 10 0.64 10.57 -4.09
N LYS A 11 -0.25 10.85 -5.05
CA LYS A 11 -0.51 12.21 -5.53
C LYS A 11 -1.40 12.94 -4.51
N ARG A 12 -0.91 14.05 -3.98
CA ARG A 12 -1.65 14.96 -3.12
C ARG A 12 -2.02 16.19 -3.92
N TYR A 13 -3.33 16.40 -4.10
CA TYR A 13 -3.85 17.60 -4.75
C TYR A 13 -4.25 18.61 -3.67
N PRO A 14 -3.91 19.90 -3.81
CA PRO A 14 -4.29 20.92 -2.84
C PRO A 14 -5.82 21.16 -2.83
N SER A 15 -6.49 20.91 -3.95
CA SER A 15 -7.95 21.01 -4.06
C SER A 15 -8.50 20.05 -5.12
N ARG A 16 -9.83 19.81 -5.08
CA ARG A 16 -10.51 19.03 -6.13
C ARG A 16 -10.41 19.71 -7.49
N TRP A 17 -10.44 21.05 -7.52
CA TRP A 17 -10.28 21.84 -8.74
C TRP A 17 -8.90 21.69 -9.36
N ALA A 18 -7.84 21.57 -8.55
CA ALA A 18 -6.50 21.27 -9.06
C ALA A 18 -6.44 19.91 -9.77
N ARG A 19 -7.12 18.89 -9.23
CA ARG A 19 -7.22 17.57 -9.88
C ARG A 19 -7.96 17.66 -11.22
N LEU A 20 -9.09 18.38 -11.26
CA LEU A 20 -9.85 18.56 -12.50
C LEU A 20 -9.05 19.35 -13.54
N GLY A 21 -8.36 20.41 -13.12
CA GLY A 21 -7.52 21.23 -13.99
C GLY A 21 -6.37 20.44 -14.63
N GLU A 22 -5.70 19.57 -13.86
CA GLU A 22 -4.65 18.68 -14.39
C GLU A 22 -5.22 17.72 -15.45
N TRP A 23 -6.39 17.13 -15.19
CA TRP A 23 -7.08 16.25 -16.13
C TRP A 23 -7.50 16.98 -17.42
N LEU A 24 -8.12 18.17 -17.32
CA LEU A 24 -8.53 18.98 -18.45
C LEU A 24 -7.33 19.48 -19.28
N SER A 25 -6.18 19.70 -18.64
CA SER A 25 -4.94 20.07 -19.34
C SER A 25 -4.28 18.92 -20.11
N GLY A 26 -4.87 17.71 -20.08
CA GLY A 26 -4.29 16.50 -20.65
C GLY A 26 -2.97 16.11 -19.97
N GLY A 27 -2.81 16.44 -18.68
CA GLY A 27 -1.57 16.21 -17.94
C GLY A 27 -0.42 17.16 -18.27
N ARG A 28 -0.62 18.19 -19.10
CA ARG A 28 0.42 19.20 -19.41
C ARG A 28 0.77 20.06 -18.20
N ARG A 29 -0.16 20.23 -17.26
CA ARG A 29 0.07 20.93 -15.99
C ARG A 29 -0.02 19.95 -14.83
N ILE A 30 1.10 19.71 -14.17
CA ILE A 30 1.16 18.93 -12.94
C ILE A 30 0.72 19.84 -11.79
N LEU A 31 -0.46 19.56 -11.23
CA LEU A 31 -1.08 20.32 -10.13
C LEU A 31 -1.18 19.48 -8.85
N HIS A 32 -0.45 18.35 -8.79
CA HIS A 32 -0.27 17.56 -7.59
C HIS A 32 1.17 17.59 -7.11
N GLU A 33 1.33 17.37 -5.81
CA GLU A 33 2.60 17.02 -5.20
C GLU A 33 2.65 15.50 -5.00
N GLU A 34 3.82 14.91 -5.25
CA GLU A 34 4.05 13.51 -4.94
C GLU A 34 4.56 13.38 -3.50
N ARG A 35 3.86 12.59 -2.69
CA ARG A 35 4.29 12.29 -1.31
C ARG A 35 4.69 10.83 -1.20
N TRP A 36 5.95 10.59 -0.85
CA TRP A 36 6.44 9.27 -0.48
C TRP A 36 5.86 8.84 0.86
N VAL A 37 5.26 7.65 0.88
CA VAL A 37 4.79 6.99 2.10
C VAL A 37 5.71 5.84 2.48
N LEU A 38 6.24 5.13 1.48
CA LEU A 38 7.30 4.13 1.63
C LEU A 38 8.39 4.45 0.63
N ARG A 39 9.65 4.44 1.05
CA ARG A 39 10.78 4.71 0.17
C ARG A 39 11.90 3.72 0.50
N ASP A 40 12.34 3.01 -0.53
CA ASP A 40 13.49 2.10 -0.47
C ASP A 40 13.41 1.02 0.61
N ILE A 41 12.26 0.33 0.69
CA ILE A 41 12.06 -0.76 1.65
C ILE A 41 12.54 -2.07 1.05
N SER A 42 13.53 -2.72 1.68
CA SER A 42 14.03 -4.05 1.30
C SER A 42 14.06 -4.96 2.51
N PHE A 43 13.51 -6.17 2.36
CA PHE A 43 13.55 -7.19 3.40
C PHE A 43 13.28 -8.57 2.79
N GLU A 44 13.64 -9.60 3.54
CA GLU A 44 13.36 -10.99 3.22
C GLU A 44 12.73 -11.65 4.45
N VAL A 45 11.73 -12.51 4.21
CA VAL A 45 11.06 -13.29 5.25
C VAL A 45 11.12 -14.75 4.85
N GLN A 46 11.75 -15.58 5.67
CA GLN A 46 11.90 -17.01 5.45
C GLN A 46 10.67 -17.80 5.91
N SER A 47 10.57 -19.06 5.50
CA SER A 47 9.52 -19.95 5.98
C SER A 47 9.67 -20.21 7.47
N GLY A 48 8.57 -20.12 8.23
CA GLY A 48 8.58 -20.27 9.69
C GLY A 48 9.03 -19.02 10.46
N GLU A 49 9.39 -17.94 9.76
CA GLU A 49 9.77 -16.68 10.40
C GLU A 49 8.54 -15.83 10.76
N ALA A 50 8.55 -15.24 11.96
CA ALA A 50 7.55 -14.28 12.39
C ALA A 50 8.17 -12.87 12.43
N VAL A 51 7.57 -11.93 11.70
CA VAL A 51 8.07 -10.55 11.58
C VAL A 51 7.01 -9.56 12.05
N GLY A 52 7.39 -8.67 12.96
CA GLY A 52 6.55 -7.57 13.44
C GLY A 52 6.86 -6.26 12.72
N ILE A 53 5.82 -5.55 12.26
CA ILE A 53 5.96 -4.21 11.67
C ILE A 53 5.60 -3.15 12.73
N ILE A 54 6.60 -2.43 13.23
CA ILE A 54 6.44 -1.38 14.25
C ILE A 54 6.82 0.00 13.72
N GLY A 55 6.32 1.05 14.37
CA GLY A 55 6.61 2.44 14.00
C GLY A 55 5.48 3.40 14.38
N ARG A 56 5.71 4.71 14.26
CA ARG A 56 4.73 5.76 14.60
C ARG A 56 3.51 5.74 13.68
N ASN A 57 2.44 6.42 14.10
CA ASN A 57 1.30 6.68 13.22
C ASN A 57 1.73 7.51 12.01
N GLY A 58 1.29 7.12 10.82
CA GLY A 58 1.72 7.74 9.56
C GLY A 58 3.03 7.23 8.98
N ALA A 59 3.75 6.30 9.64
CA ALA A 59 5.01 5.74 9.14
C ALA A 59 4.87 4.79 7.91
N GLY A 60 3.65 4.59 7.40
CA GLY A 60 3.43 3.78 6.20
C GLY A 60 3.14 2.29 6.45
N LYS A 61 3.00 1.83 7.71
CA LYS A 61 2.71 0.41 8.05
C LYS A 61 1.52 -0.17 7.30
N SER A 62 0.37 0.50 7.33
CA SER A 62 -0.83 0.04 6.61
C SER A 62 -0.65 0.08 5.09
N THR A 63 0.18 0.99 4.57
CA THR A 63 0.55 1.02 3.16
C THR A 63 1.42 -0.18 2.81
N LEU A 64 2.38 -0.55 3.68
CA LEU A 64 3.21 -1.74 3.48
C LEU A 64 2.35 -2.99 3.48
N LEU A 65 1.43 -3.14 4.44
CA LEU A 65 0.46 -4.23 4.46
C LEU A 65 -0.36 -4.29 3.16
N LYS A 66 -0.85 -3.15 2.65
CA LYS A 66 -1.58 -3.12 1.37
C LYS A 66 -0.74 -3.59 0.18
N LEU A 67 0.57 -3.29 0.16
CA LEU A 67 1.48 -3.81 -0.87
C LEU A 67 1.66 -5.33 -0.71
N LEU A 68 1.88 -5.81 0.52
CA LEU A 68 2.04 -7.24 0.83
C LEU A 68 0.80 -8.05 0.41
N THR A 69 -0.38 -7.54 0.70
CA THR A 69 -1.67 -8.18 0.36
C THR A 69 -2.09 -7.96 -1.09
N ARG A 70 -1.28 -7.27 -1.90
CA ARG A 70 -1.57 -6.93 -3.30
C ARG A 70 -2.85 -6.10 -3.51
N THR A 71 -3.37 -5.48 -2.45
CA THR A 71 -4.48 -4.51 -2.54
C THR A 71 -4.00 -3.14 -3.04
N SER A 72 -2.69 -2.92 -3.12
CA SER A 72 -2.08 -1.79 -3.82
C SER A 72 -0.80 -2.22 -4.55
N VAL A 73 -0.54 -1.59 -5.69
CA VAL A 73 0.66 -1.83 -6.51
C VAL A 73 1.79 -0.89 -6.07
N PRO A 74 3.05 -1.35 -5.96
CA PRO A 74 4.17 -0.47 -5.67
C PRO A 74 4.36 0.57 -6.78
N THR A 75 4.90 1.74 -6.42
CA THR A 75 5.35 2.74 -7.41
C THR A 75 6.66 2.32 -8.06
N CYS A 76 7.56 1.72 -7.28
CA CYS A 76 8.85 1.22 -7.73
C CYS A 76 9.28 0.03 -6.89
N GLY A 77 10.28 -0.70 -7.38
CA GLY A 77 10.77 -1.93 -6.75
C GLY A 77 9.89 -3.14 -7.08
N SER A 78 10.20 -4.27 -6.44
CA SER A 78 9.52 -5.54 -6.67
C SER A 78 9.32 -6.32 -5.38
N MET A 79 8.35 -7.23 -5.42
CA MET A 79 8.07 -8.15 -4.33
C MET A 79 7.68 -9.52 -4.87
N GLU A 80 8.33 -10.56 -4.36
CA GLU A 80 8.12 -11.95 -4.73
C GLU A 80 7.69 -12.77 -3.52
N THR A 81 6.62 -13.54 -3.70
CA THR A 81 6.02 -14.36 -2.66
C THR A 81 5.93 -15.80 -3.18
N ARG A 82 6.57 -16.74 -2.48
CA ARG A 82 6.43 -18.18 -2.77
C ARG A 82 5.27 -18.70 -1.92
N GLY A 83 4.23 -19.23 -2.57
CA GLY A 83 3.00 -19.69 -1.91
C GLY A 83 1.88 -18.64 -1.84
N ARG A 84 0.80 -18.97 -1.12
CA ARG A 84 -0.37 -18.10 -0.97
C ARG A 84 -0.19 -17.17 0.23
N LEU A 85 -0.45 -15.88 0.01
CA LEU A 85 -0.44 -14.87 1.06
C LEU A 85 -1.89 -14.61 1.47
N SER A 86 -2.22 -14.92 2.73
CA SER A 86 -3.56 -14.70 3.29
C SER A 86 -3.50 -13.58 4.30
N ALA A 87 -4.39 -12.59 4.18
CA ALA A 87 -4.51 -11.49 5.14
C ALA A 87 -5.66 -11.77 6.10
N LEU A 88 -5.36 -12.02 7.38
CA LEU A 88 -6.41 -12.23 8.39
C LEU A 88 -7.26 -10.96 8.65
N LEU A 89 -6.83 -9.80 8.15
CA LEU A 89 -7.55 -8.52 8.29
C LEU A 89 -8.93 -8.53 7.61
N GLU A 90 -9.14 -9.33 6.56
CA GLU A 90 -10.44 -9.39 5.86
C GLU A 90 -11.48 -10.27 6.59
N LEU A 91 -11.05 -11.18 7.45
CA LEU A 91 -11.97 -12.13 8.10
C LEU A 91 -12.88 -11.47 9.14
N GLY A 92 -12.54 -10.29 9.66
CA GLY A 92 -13.37 -9.55 10.61
C GLY A 92 -14.41 -8.62 9.96
N MET A 93 -14.33 -8.35 8.66
CA MET A 93 -15.23 -7.40 7.97
C MET A 93 -16.26 -8.09 7.05
N GLY A 94 -16.16 -9.41 6.89
CA GLY A 94 -17.04 -10.23 6.04
C GLY A 94 -17.91 -11.26 6.77
N SER A 95 -17.84 -11.35 8.10
CA SER A 95 -18.79 -12.18 8.86
C SER A 95 -20.16 -11.49 8.87
N HIS A 96 -21.07 -11.96 8.02
CA HIS A 96 -22.50 -11.76 8.21
C HIS A 96 -22.85 -12.06 9.66
N MET A 97 -23.45 -11.09 10.33
CA MET A 97 -23.95 -11.20 11.70
C MET A 97 -25.35 -11.85 11.69
N ASP A 98 -25.54 -12.89 10.88
CA ASP A 98 -26.79 -13.66 10.80
C ASP A 98 -26.55 -15.07 11.33
N PHE A 99 -26.27 -15.15 12.63
CA PHE A 99 -26.58 -16.34 13.42
C PHE A 99 -27.56 -15.92 14.50
N SER A 100 -28.80 -15.67 14.08
CA SER A 100 -29.95 -15.76 14.98
C SER A 100 -30.35 -17.23 15.03
N GLY A 101 -30.46 -17.78 16.23
CA GLY A 101 -30.96 -19.13 16.48
C GLY A 101 -32.45 -19.29 16.20
#